data_AF-A0A3A0BTR8-F1
#
_entry.id   AF-A0A3A0BTR8-F1
#
_cell.length_a   1.000
_cell.length_b   1.000
_cell.length_c   1.000
_cell.angle_alpha   90.00
_cell.angle_beta   90.00
_cell.angle_gamma   90.00
#
_symmetry.space_group_name_H-M   'P 1'
#
loop_
_entity.id
_entity.type
_entity.pdbx_description
1 polymer ?
#
loop_
_entity_poly.entity_id
_entity_poly.type
_entity_poly.pdbx_seq_one_letter_code
_entity_poly.pdbx_strand_id
1 'polypeptide(L)'
;MKPVTIQNSDEILNFLAEVALRGKGFTTECLLDYVLDEGFTEPIYLNASGEDPEAFYKNQPQAWAIYQVREWKRVLTVSGGPGKERRVQITETP
;
A
#
# COMPACT_ATOMS: atom_id res chain seq x y z
N MET A 1 1.43 -2.50 -14.02
CA MET A 1 2.60 -2.81 -13.18
C MET A 1 2.71 -4.31 -12.90
N LYS A 2 3.93 -4.88 -12.78
CA LYS A 2 4.13 -6.28 -12.33
C LYS A 2 3.91 -6.37 -10.82
N PRO A 3 3.32 -7.45 -10.28
CA PRO A 3 3.15 -7.61 -8.84
C PRO A 3 4.50 -7.64 -8.13
N VAL A 4 4.57 -6.99 -6.96
CA VAL A 4 5.78 -6.90 -6.13
C VAL A 4 5.49 -7.54 -4.79
N THR A 5 6.42 -8.35 -4.30
CA THR A 5 6.36 -8.96 -2.97
C THR A 5 7.67 -8.70 -2.26
N ILE A 6 7.60 -8.10 -1.08
CA ILE A 6 8.75 -7.74 -0.26
C ILE A 6 8.55 -8.36 1.11
N GLN A 7 9.61 -8.94 1.67
CA GLN A 7 9.59 -9.62 2.98
C GLN A 7 10.61 -9.03 3.95
N ASN A 8 11.15 -7.86 3.62
CA ASN A 8 12.14 -7.14 4.40
C ASN A 8 11.52 -5.82 4.86
N SER A 9 11.48 -5.59 6.17
CA SER A 9 10.84 -4.41 6.79
C SER A 9 11.36 -3.10 6.21
N ASP A 10 12.68 -2.90 6.15
CA ASP A 10 13.28 -1.68 5.61
C ASP A 10 12.87 -1.44 4.15
N GLU A 11 12.91 -2.48 3.31
CA GLU A 11 12.49 -2.34 1.91
C GLU A 11 11.00 -2.06 1.77
N ILE A 12 10.17 -2.62 2.65
CA ILE A 12 8.73 -2.35 2.69
C ILE A 12 8.49 -0.88 3.01
N LEU A 13 9.13 -0.35 4.06
CA LEU A 13 8.97 1.04 4.47
C LEU A 13 9.43 2.00 3.37
N ASN A 14 10.60 1.74 2.77
CA ASN A 14 11.11 2.52 1.64
C ASN A 14 10.16 2.46 0.43
N PHE A 15 9.63 1.28 0.12
CA PHE A 15 8.68 1.12 -0.97
C PHE A 15 7.41 1.93 -0.73
N LEU A 16 6.83 1.85 0.47
CA LEU A 16 5.64 2.60 0.86
C LEU A 16 5.86 4.12 0.85
N ALA A 17 7.08 4.58 1.16
CA ALA A 17 7.44 5.99 1.13
C ALA A 17 7.40 6.56 -0.30
N GLU A 18 7.68 5.73 -1.30
CA GLU A 18 7.67 6.12 -2.70
C GLU A 18 6.32 5.88 -3.39
N VAL A 19 5.32 5.41 -2.66
CA VAL A 19 3.94 5.20 -3.14
C VAL A 19 3.06 6.39 -2.78
N ALA A 20 2.47 6.99 -3.81
CA ALA A 20 1.44 8.00 -3.70
C ALA A 20 0.15 7.50 -4.36
N LEU A 21 -0.98 7.66 -3.67
CA LEU A 21 -2.30 7.25 -4.12
C LEU A 21 -3.17 8.49 -4.32
N ARG A 22 -3.63 8.71 -5.55
CA ARG A 22 -4.49 9.83 -5.92
C ARG A 22 -5.81 9.28 -6.47
N GLY A 23 -6.87 10.09 -6.50
CA GLY A 23 -8.17 9.67 -7.06
C GLY A 23 -9.32 9.81 -6.06
N LYS A 24 -10.32 8.92 -6.13
CA LYS A 24 -11.51 8.97 -5.26
C LYS A 24 -11.39 8.02 -4.06
N GLY A 25 -11.80 8.50 -2.89
CA GLY A 25 -11.72 7.74 -1.63
C GLY A 25 -10.46 8.08 -0.85
N PHE A 26 -9.71 7.05 -0.42
CA PHE A 26 -8.43 7.24 0.28
C PHE A 26 -7.33 7.74 -0.67
N THR A 27 -6.84 8.94 -0.42
CA THR A 27 -5.72 9.56 -1.15
C THR A 27 -4.62 9.94 -0.18
N THR A 28 -3.37 9.63 -0.54
CA THR A 28 -2.19 10.01 0.23
C THR A 28 -1.02 10.27 -0.71
N GLU A 29 -0.18 11.22 -0.39
CA GLU A 29 1.08 11.44 -1.13
C GLU A 29 2.20 10.50 -0.65
N CYS A 30 2.05 9.91 0.54
CA CYS A 30 3.00 8.99 1.14
C CYS A 30 2.23 7.90 1.88
N LEU A 31 2.19 6.70 1.31
CA LEU A 31 1.47 5.59 1.95
C LEU A 31 2.14 5.16 3.27
N LEU A 32 3.46 5.33 3.37
CA LEU A 32 4.21 5.03 4.59
C LEU A 32 3.67 5.81 5.80
N ASP A 33 3.34 7.09 5.65
CA ASP A 33 2.87 7.94 6.75
C ASP A 33 1.62 7.35 7.40
N TYR A 34 0.66 6.91 6.58
CA TYR A 34 -0.55 6.23 7.03
C TYR A 34 -0.26 4.89 7.70
N VAL A 35 0.66 4.09 7.13
CA VAL A 35 1.05 2.79 7.69
C VAL A 35 1.67 2.97 9.08
N LEU A 36 2.52 3.98 9.26
CA LEU A 36 3.12 4.33 10.56
C LEU A 36 2.07 4.85 11.56
N ASP A 37 1.13 5.69 11.13
CA ASP A 37 0.05 6.24 11.97
C ASP A 37 -0.87 5.12 12.51
N GLU A 38 -1.14 4.11 11.69
CA GLU A 38 -1.88 2.89 12.09
C GLU A 38 -1.07 1.96 13.00
N GLY A 39 0.21 2.26 13.22
CA GLY A 39 1.12 1.55 14.12
C GLY A 39 1.86 0.38 13.47
N PHE A 40 1.96 0.33 12.13
CA PHE A 40 2.78 -0.65 11.42
C PHE A 40 4.20 -0.11 11.24
N THR A 41 5.05 -0.30 12.25
CA THR A 41 6.44 0.20 12.24
C THR A 41 7.45 -0.81 11.74
N GLU A 42 7.13 -2.11 11.81
CA GLU A 42 7.99 -3.23 11.43
C GLU A 42 7.22 -4.28 10.60
N PRO A 43 6.72 -3.90 9.41
CA PRO A 43 6.03 -4.83 8.55
C PRO A 43 6.96 -5.97 8.10
N ILE A 44 6.46 -7.20 8.17
CA ILE A 44 7.20 -8.42 7.82
C ILE A 44 6.94 -8.87 6.38
N TYR A 45 5.89 -8.32 5.75
CA TYR A 45 5.47 -8.71 4.43
C TYR A 45 4.67 -7.60 3.75
N LEU A 46 4.98 -7.31 2.48
CA LEU A 46 4.20 -6.44 1.61
C LEU A 46 3.92 -7.18 0.30
N ASN A 47 2.68 -7.07 -0.18
CA ASN A 47 2.30 -7.46 -1.53
C ASN A 47 1.62 -6.29 -2.22
N ALA A 48 2.15 -5.87 -3.37
CA ALA A 48 1.54 -4.87 -4.24
C ALA A 48 1.12 -5.52 -5.55
N SER A 49 -0.17 -5.43 -5.89
CA SER A 49 -0.76 -6.13 -7.03
C SER A 49 -1.85 -5.29 -7.72
N GLY A 50 -2.19 -5.65 -8.95
CA GLY A 50 -3.14 -4.91 -9.78
C GLY A 50 -2.52 -3.67 -10.43
N GLU A 51 -3.32 -2.98 -11.23
CA GLU A 51 -2.89 -1.80 -11.99
C GLU A 51 -3.90 -0.70 -11.77
N ASP A 52 -3.42 0.45 -11.33
CA ASP A 52 -4.28 1.61 -11.10
C ASP A 52 -3.64 2.88 -11.70
N PRO A 53 -4.32 3.55 -12.65
CA PRO A 53 -3.79 4.74 -13.31
C PRO A 53 -3.67 5.94 -12.38
N GLU A 54 -4.41 5.96 -11.26
CA GLU A 54 -4.37 7.01 -10.25
C GLU A 54 -3.38 6.68 -9.10
N ALA A 55 -2.72 5.52 -9.15
CA ALA A 55 -1.61 5.15 -8.27
C ALA A 55 -0.28 5.58 -8.89
N PHE A 56 0.58 6.14 -8.07
CA PHE A 56 1.90 6.62 -8.44
C PHE A 56 2.96 5.94 -7.59
N TYR A 57 4.03 5.48 -8.22
CA TYR A 57 5.21 4.94 -7.55
C TYR A 57 6.44 5.61 -8.11
N LYS A 58 7.29 6.22 -7.28
CA LYS A 58 8.47 6.98 -7.74
C LYS A 58 8.13 8.07 -8.76
N ASN A 59 6.99 8.76 -8.57
CA ASN A 59 6.42 9.70 -9.54
C ASN A 59 6.03 9.09 -10.91
N GLN A 60 6.07 7.76 -11.05
CA GLN A 60 5.56 7.08 -12.24
C GLN A 60 4.08 6.73 -12.04
N PRO A 61 3.19 7.12 -12.97
CA PRO A 61 1.79 6.72 -12.93
C PRO A 61 1.64 5.23 -13.23
N GLN A 62 0.42 4.70 -13.04
CA GLN A 62 0.08 3.29 -13.29
C GLN A 62 0.76 2.30 -12.35
N ALA A 63 0.84 2.66 -11.07
CA ALA A 63 1.32 1.76 -10.03
C ALA A 63 0.26 0.71 -9.66
N TRP A 64 0.33 0.18 -8.44
CA TRP A 64 -0.52 -0.92 -8.01
C TRP A 64 -1.89 -0.45 -7.53
N ALA A 65 -2.88 -1.31 -7.74
CA ALA A 65 -4.24 -1.07 -7.28
C ALA A 65 -4.43 -1.52 -5.82
N ILE A 66 -3.71 -2.58 -5.42
CA ILE A 66 -3.83 -3.23 -4.12
C ILE A 66 -2.47 -3.24 -3.44
N TYR A 67 -2.41 -2.83 -2.18
CA TYR A 67 -1.24 -2.90 -1.31
C TYR A 67 -1.64 -3.61 -0.02
N GLN A 68 -1.04 -4.77 0.23
CA GLN A 68 -1.26 -5.55 1.42
C GLN A 68 0.01 -5.56 2.25
N VAL A 69 0.01 -4.86 3.37
CA VAL A 69 1.10 -4.79 4.34
C VAL A 69 0.71 -5.66 5.53
N ARG A 70 1.60 -6.54 5.96
CA ARG A 70 1.39 -7.39 7.12
C ARG A 70 2.49 -7.19 8.13
N GLU A 71 2.06 -7.04 9.37
CA GLU A 71 2.91 -6.96 10.54
C GLU A 71 2.36 -7.96 11.56
N TRP A 72 3.04 -9.10 11.69
CA TRP A 72 2.64 -10.18 12.60
C TRP A 72 1.17 -10.63 12.36
N LYS A 73 0.29 -10.31 13.31
CA LYS A 73 -1.14 -10.62 13.27
C LYS A 73 -1.95 -9.56 12.52
N ARG A 74 -1.44 -8.35 12.32
CA ARG A 74 -2.15 -7.24 11.68
C ARG A 74 -1.87 -7.24 10.18
N VAL A 75 -2.90 -7.06 9.38
CA VAL A 75 -2.82 -6.94 7.92
C VAL A 75 -3.57 -5.69 7.51
N LEU A 76 -2.85 -4.72 6.94
CA LEU A 76 -3.38 -3.53 6.31
C LEU A 76 -3.48 -3.78 4.82
N THR A 77 -4.70 -3.75 4.29
CA THR A 77 -5.00 -3.90 2.88
C THR A 77 -5.57 -2.60 2.36
N VAL A 78 -4.82 -1.92 1.52
CA VAL A 78 -5.29 -0.83 0.68
C VAL A 78 -5.74 -1.42 -0.64
N SER A 79 -6.98 -1.19 -1.02
CA SER A 79 -7.50 -1.60 -2.32
C SER A 79 -8.13 -0.40 -3.00
N GLY A 80 -7.64 -0.12 -4.19
CA GLY A 80 -8.11 0.86 -5.15
C GLY A 80 -8.23 0.22 -6.52
N GLY A 81 -8.77 0.94 -7.48
CA GLY A 81 -8.84 0.48 -8.86
C GLY A 81 -9.50 1.53 -9.73
N PRO A 82 -9.33 1.44 -11.07
CA PRO A 82 -9.86 2.43 -11.99
C PRO A 82 -11.37 2.58 -11.81
N GLY A 83 -11.81 3.76 -11.38
CA GLY A 83 -13.22 4.08 -11.15
C GLY A 83 -13.84 3.51 -9.86
N LYS A 84 -13.04 2.91 -8.97
CA LYS A 84 -13.48 2.47 -7.65
C LYS A 84 -12.92 3.37 -6.56
N GLU A 85 -13.73 3.62 -5.54
CA GLU A 85 -13.27 4.33 -4.35
C GLU A 85 -12.21 3.50 -3.63
N ARG A 86 -11.04 4.10 -3.38
CA ARG A 86 -10.00 3.48 -2.57
C ARG A 86 -10.45 3.30 -1.14
N ARG A 87 -10.25 2.09 -0.62
CA ARG A 87 -10.56 1.71 0.76
C ARG A 87 -9.34 1.10 1.42
N VAL A 88 -9.18 1.44 2.69
CA VAL A 88 -8.21 0.81 3.56
C VAL A 88 -8.94 -0.06 4.55
N GLN A 89 -8.45 -1.28 4.74
CA GLN A 89 -9.01 -2.23 5.69
C GLN A 89 -7.86 -2.81 6.50
N ILE A 90 -8.01 -2.78 7.82
CA ILE A 90 -7.05 -3.41 8.73
C ILE A 90 -7.76 -4.59 9.38
N THR A 91 -7.13 -5.76 9.26
CA THR A 91 -7.66 -7.02 9.81
C THR A 91 -6.61 -7.67 10.67
N GLU A 92 -7.05 -8.26 11.78
CA GLU A 92 -6.20 -9.09 12.63
C GLU A 92 -6.44 -10.56 12.29
N THR A 93 -5.42 -11.25 11.78
CA THR A 93 -5.47 -12.70 11.60
C THR A 93 -5.33 -13.39 12.96
N PRO A 94 -6.25 -14.32 13.30
CA PRO A 94 -6.32 -14.96 14.63
C PRO A 94 -5.02 -15.70 15.02
#